data_AF-A0A4Y1ZE38-F1
#
_entry.id   AF-A0A4Y1ZE38-F1
#
_cell.length_a   1.000
_cell.length_b   1.000
_cell.length_c   1.000
_cell.angle_alpha   90.00
_cell.angle_beta   90.00
_cell.angle_gamma   90.00
#
_symmetry.space_group_name_H-M   'P 1'
#
loop_
_entity.id
_entity.type
_entity.pdbx_description
1 polymer ?
#
loop_
_entity_poly.entity_id
_entity_poly.type
_entity_poly.pdbx_seq_one_letter_code
_entity_poly.pdbx_strand_id
1 'polypeptide(L)'
;MVPEFSEAAMKLKVGELSPLVKSTTDGGYHIIKLEGKKDSYADLKSSVKEAYLSSKEKSQDEVIKKLIKDAKVQVKDSQFKDLFNSTAATTQQ
;
A
#
# COMPACT_ATOMS: atom_id res chain seq x y z
N MET A 1 -11.09 5.67 -2.32
CA MET A 1 -11.74 7.00 -2.20
C MET A 1 -12.36 7.33 -3.54
N VAL A 2 -13.62 7.76 -3.57
CA VAL A 2 -14.32 8.03 -4.84
C VAL A 2 -13.77 9.31 -5.49
N PRO A 3 -13.61 9.34 -6.82
CA PRO A 3 -12.97 10.47 -7.51
C PRO A 3 -13.70 11.79 -7.24
N GLU A 4 -15.03 11.75 -7.21
CA GLU A 4 -15.90 12.91 -6.93
C GLU A 4 -15.65 13.52 -5.55
N PHE A 5 -15.39 12.67 -4.56
CA PHE A 5 -15.05 13.12 -3.20
C PHE A 5 -13.72 13.84 -3.18
N SER A 6 -12.69 13.26 -3.81
CA SER A 6 -11.35 13.84 -3.85
C SER A 6 -11.35 15.19 -4.58
N GLU A 7 -12.04 15.27 -5.72
CA GLU A 7 -12.19 16.51 -6.48
C GLU A 7 -12.94 17.60 -5.69
N ALA A 8 -14.03 17.24 -5.03
CA ALA A 8 -14.78 18.20 -4.22
C ALA A 8 -13.95 18.69 -3.03
N ALA A 9 -13.28 17.79 -2.31
CA ALA A 9 -12.42 18.14 -1.18
C ALA A 9 -11.26 19.06 -1.57
N MET A 10 -10.66 18.85 -2.75
CA MET A 10 -9.55 19.70 -3.25
C MET A 10 -9.98 21.11 -3.67
N LYS A 11 -11.27 21.34 -3.94
CA LYS A 11 -11.82 22.67 -4.29
C LYS A 11 -12.19 23.50 -3.06
N LEU A 12 -12.32 22.88 -1.89
CA LEU A 12 -12.69 23.56 -0.64
C LEU A 12 -11.52 24.34 -0.06
N LYS A 13 -11.86 25.40 0.67
CA LYS A 13 -10.93 26.11 1.55
C LYS A 13 -10.94 25.51 2.95
N VAL A 14 -9.86 25.68 3.70
CA VAL A 14 -9.78 25.21 5.09
C VAL A 14 -10.88 25.90 5.91
N GLY A 15 -11.70 25.10 6.58
CA GLY A 15 -12.90 25.50 7.33
C GLY A 15 -14.20 25.45 6.53
N GLU A 16 -14.15 25.23 5.21
CA GLU A 16 -15.32 25.27 4.34
C GLU A 16 -16.03 23.91 4.25
N LEU A 17 -17.36 23.96 4.17
CA LEU A 17 -18.24 22.81 3.93
C LEU A 17 -18.61 22.74 2.45
N SER A 18 -18.52 21.56 1.87
CA SER A 18 -18.94 21.33 0.48
C SER A 18 -20.45 21.33 0.35
N PRO A 19 -20.96 21.67 -0.84
CA PRO A 19 -22.30 21.26 -1.22
C PRO A 19 -22.42 19.73 -1.22
N LEU A 20 -23.64 19.22 -1.30
CA LEU A 20 -23.92 17.78 -1.34
C LEU A 20 -23.21 17.13 -2.54
N VAL A 21 -22.20 16.30 -2.28
CA VAL A 21 -21.43 15.58 -3.30
C VAL A 21 -22.07 14.22 -3.51
N LYS A 22 -22.67 13.98 -4.67
CA LYS A 22 -23.15 12.65 -5.04
C LYS A 22 -21.97 11.76 -5.38
N SER A 23 -21.90 10.56 -4.80
CA SER A 23 -20.96 9.54 -5.25
C SER A 23 -21.67 8.59 -6.21
N THR A 24 -21.22 8.58 -7.46
CA THR A 24 -21.72 7.65 -8.48
C THR A 24 -21.19 6.23 -8.28
N THR A 25 -20.07 6.06 -7.59
CA THR A 25 -19.45 4.74 -7.34
C THR A 25 -20.19 3.94 -6.27
N ASP A 26 -20.61 4.58 -5.18
CA ASP A 26 -21.29 3.91 -4.05
C ASP A 26 -22.80 4.22 -4.00
N GLY A 27 -23.29 5.12 -4.86
CA GLY A 27 -24.70 5.54 -4.92
C GLY A 27 -25.14 6.47 -3.78
N GLY A 28 -24.21 6.92 -2.93
CA GLY A 28 -24.47 7.75 -1.76
C GLY A 28 -24.28 9.27 -1.97
N TYR A 29 -24.40 10.02 -0.88
CA TYR A 29 -24.11 11.45 -0.82
C TYR A 29 -23.14 11.77 0.32
N HIS A 30 -22.20 12.67 0.06
CA HIS A 30 -21.18 13.11 1.02
C HIS A 30 -21.27 14.62 1.22
N ILE A 31 -21.17 15.07 2.48
CA ILE A 31 -20.91 16.46 2.84
C ILE A 31 -19.50 16.49 3.43
N ILE A 32 -18.63 17.31 2.86
CA ILE A 32 -17.20 17.30 3.14
C ILE A 32 -16.83 18.60 3.83
N LYS A 33 -16.13 18.54 4.96
CA LYS A 33 -15.55 19.72 5.62
C LYS A 33 -14.04 19.61 5.55
N LEU A 34 -13.37 20.62 4.98
CA LEU A 34 -11.91 20.63 4.97
C LEU A 34 -11.39 21.19 6.29
N GLU A 35 -10.84 20.35 7.17
CA GLU A 35 -10.37 20.82 8.49
C GLU A 35 -8.95 21.42 8.48
N GLY A 36 -8.14 21.04 7.50
CA GLY A 36 -6.77 21.52 7.38
C GLY A 36 -6.09 20.93 6.16
N LYS A 37 -4.99 21.55 5.74
CA LYS A 37 -4.17 21.10 4.62
C LYS A 37 -2.73 20.93 5.07
N LYS A 38 -2.14 19.79 4.71
CA LYS A 38 -0.71 19.52 4.93
C LYS A 38 0.03 19.77 3.62
N ASP A 39 0.55 20.98 3.44
CA ASP A 39 1.26 21.39 2.21
C ASP A 39 2.79 21.29 2.32
N SER A 40 3.33 21.21 3.54
CA SER A 40 4.77 21.19 3.75
C SER A 40 5.36 19.83 3.38
N TYR A 41 6.48 19.86 2.65
CA TYR A 41 7.25 18.67 2.33
C TYR A 41 7.66 17.89 3.60
N ALA A 42 7.95 18.58 4.71
CA ALA A 42 8.33 17.93 5.95
C ALA A 42 7.21 17.04 6.52
N ASP A 43 5.97 17.52 6.47
CA ASP A 43 4.77 16.77 6.89
C ASP A 43 4.46 15.59 5.96
N LEU A 44 4.69 15.76 4.66
CA LEU A 44 4.42 14.72 3.67
C LEU A 44 5.54 13.67 3.57
N LYS A 45 6.77 14.02 3.96
CA LYS A 45 7.96 13.16 3.76
C LYS A 45 7.81 11.80 4.43
N SER A 46 7.28 11.73 5.66
CA SER A 46 7.08 10.44 6.33
C SER A 46 6.08 9.58 5.58
N SER A 47 4.90 10.14 5.31
CA SER A 47 3.81 9.43 4.62
C SER A 47 4.21 8.98 3.21
N VAL A 48 4.91 9.82 2.45
CA VAL A 48 5.43 9.45 1.12
C VAL A 48 6.51 8.37 1.22
N LYS A 49 7.41 8.47 2.20
CA LYS A 49 8.44 7.44 2.42
C LYS A 49 7.82 6.10 2.78
N GLU A 50 6.82 6.08 3.66
CA GLU A 50 6.10 4.87 4.06
C GLU A 50 5.32 4.27 2.89
N ALA A 51 4.57 5.08 2.14
CA ALA A 51 3.86 4.64 0.95
C ALA A 51 4.81 4.08 -0.12
N TYR A 52 5.96 4.72 -0.34
CA TYR A 52 6.99 4.23 -1.25
C TYR A 52 7.59 2.92 -0.77
N LEU A 53 7.87 2.79 0.53
CA LEU A 53 8.42 1.59 1.10
C LEU A 53 7.44 0.43 0.96
N SER A 54 6.15 0.66 1.24
CA SER A 54 5.10 -0.34 1.09
C SER A 54 4.85 -0.73 -0.36
N SER A 55 4.88 0.23 -1.29
CA SER A 55 4.81 -0.07 -2.72
C SER A 55 6.03 -0.83 -3.25
N LYS A 56 7.17 -0.75 -2.54
CA LYS A 56 8.41 -1.47 -2.86
C LYS A 56 8.65 -2.68 -1.97
N GLU A 57 7.71 -3.03 -1.09
CA GLU A 57 7.78 -4.28 -0.34
C GLU A 57 7.80 -5.41 -1.36
N LYS A 58 8.94 -6.09 -1.40
CA LYS A 58 9.08 -7.31 -2.18
C LYS A 58 8.34 -8.40 -1.43
N SER A 59 7.68 -9.29 -2.15
CA SER A 59 7.06 -10.46 -1.54
C SER A 59 8.07 -11.20 -0.66
N GLN A 60 7.59 -11.74 0.47
CA GLN A 60 8.43 -12.50 1.40
C GLN A 60 9.23 -13.58 0.66
N ASP A 61 8.63 -14.24 -0.34
CA ASP A 61 9.30 -15.21 -1.20
C ASP A 61 10.53 -14.66 -1.93
N GLU A 62 10.46 -13.45 -2.48
CA GLU A 62 11.59 -12.84 -3.18
C GLU A 62 12.72 -12.47 -2.21
N VAL A 63 12.37 -11.98 -1.02
CA VAL A 63 13.33 -11.64 0.03
C VAL A 63 14.01 -12.90 0.55
N ILE A 64 13.25 -13.96 0.82
CA ILE A 64 13.74 -15.25 1.30
C ILE A 64 14.64 -15.91 0.26
N LYS A 65 14.23 -15.98 -1.02
CA LYS A 65 15.06 -16.50 -2.12
C LYS A 65 16.38 -15.74 -2.23
N LYS A 66 16.36 -14.41 -2.09
CA LYS A 66 17.57 -13.58 -2.12
C LYS A 66 18.50 -13.89 -0.95
N LEU A 67 17.98 -13.95 0.28
CA LEU A 67 18.76 -14.25 1.49
C LEU A 67 19.42 -15.64 1.42
N ILE A 68 18.69 -16.66 0.95
CA ILE A 68 19.21 -18.03 0.82
C ILE A 68 20.34 -18.09 -0.23
N LYS A 69 20.18 -17.36 -1.33
CA LYS A 69 21.20 -17.24 -2.38
C LYS A 69 22.45 -16.52 -1.89
N ASP A 70 22.27 -15.41 -1.16
CA ASP A 70 23.37 -14.63 -0.59
C ASP A 70 24.14 -15.43 0.48
N ALA A 71 23.44 -16.26 1.26
CA ALA A 71 24.02 -17.13 2.27
C ALA A 71 24.65 -18.44 1.71
N LYS A 72 24.55 -18.70 0.40
CA LYS A 72 25.07 -19.91 -0.28
C LYS A 72 24.68 -21.22 0.43
N VAL A 73 23.43 -21.33 0.86
CA VAL A 73 22.95 -22.52 1.57
C VAL A 73 23.07 -23.75 0.66
N GLN A 74 23.74 -24.81 1.15
CA GLN A 74 23.87 -26.08 0.45
C GLN A 74 23.01 -27.14 1.13
N VAL A 75 21.96 -27.61 0.43
CA VAL A 75 21.18 -28.76 0.89
C VAL A 75 21.91 -30.03 0.48
N LYS A 76 22.47 -30.73 1.47
CA LYS A 76 23.23 -31.97 1.26
C LYS A 76 22.34 -33.21 1.21
N ASP A 77 21.12 -33.09 1.70
CA ASP A 77 20.14 -34.17 1.66
C ASP A 77 19.42 -34.20 0.29
N SER A 78 19.41 -35.36 -0.35
CA SER A 78 18.85 -35.50 -1.69
C SER A 78 17.33 -35.43 -1.73
N GLN A 79 16.65 -35.71 -0.61
CA GLN A 79 15.18 -35.65 -0.52
C GLN A 79 14.67 -34.21 -0.42
N PHE A 80 15.55 -33.26 -0.16
CA PHE A 80 15.21 -31.89 0.22
C PHE A 80 15.85 -30.82 -0.67
N LYS A 81 16.43 -31.20 -1.81
CA LYS A 81 17.12 -30.29 -2.74
C LYS A 81 16.26 -29.10 -3.18
N ASP A 82 14.93 -29.25 -3.16
CA ASP A 82 13.95 -28.23 -3.56
C ASP A 82 13.34 -27.43 -2.40
N LEU A 83 13.82 -27.61 -1.15
CA LEU A 83 13.30 -26.93 0.06
C LEU A 83 13.15 -25.40 -0.08
N PHE A 84 14.03 -24.78 -0.85
CA PHE A 84 14.12 -23.33 -0.99
C PHE A 84 13.62 -22.81 -2.34
N ASN A 85 13.19 -23.71 -3.22
CA ASN A 85 12.61 -23.40 -4.52
C ASN A 85 11.10 -23.18 -4.31
N SER A 86 10.73 -22.00 -3.77
CA SER A 86 9.32 -21.71 -3.41
C SER A 86 8.39 -21.78 -4.63
N THR A 87 7.72 -22.94 -4.76
CA THR A 87 6.40 -23.21 -5.36
C THR A 87 5.65 -24.35 -4.65
N ALA A 88 6.01 -24.72 -3.41
CA ALA A 88 5.41 -25.88 -2.74
C ALA A 88 5.25 -25.67 -1.23
N ALA A 89 4.43 -24.71 -0.81
CA ALA A 89 3.75 -24.72 0.49
C ALA A 89 2.63 -23.65 0.58
N THR A 90 1.71 -23.63 -0.38
CA THR A 90 0.36 -23.11 -0.15
C THR A 90 -0.59 -24.30 -0.19
N THR A 91 -0.58 -25.10 0.88
CA THR A 91 -1.67 -26.03 1.19
C THR A 91 -1.97 -25.88 2.68
N GLN A 92 -3.19 -25.37 2.94
CA GLN A 92 -3.90 -25.20 4.23
C GLN A 92 -3.60 -23.85 4.94
N GLN A 93 -4.57 -22.98 5.23
CA GLN A 93 -6.04 -23.09 5.26
C GLN A 93 -6.66 -21.69 5.07
#